data_AF-S9W9Y7-F1
#
_entry.id   AF-S9W9Y7-F1
#
_cell.length_a   1.000
_cell.length_b   1.000
_cell.length_c   1.000
_cell.angle_alpha   90.00
_cell.angle_beta   90.00
_cell.angle_gamma   90.00
#
_symmetry.space_group_name_H-M   'P 1'
#
loop_
_entity.id
_entity.type
_entity.pdbx_description
1 polymer ?
#
loop_
_entity_poly.entity_id
_entity_poly.type
_entity_poly.pdbx_seq_one_letter_code
_entity_poly.pdbx_strand_id
1 'polypeptide(L)'
;MTTTNLGVIGGPQGPKELLDAVRDAVVEGNLDTLERLSKDFLAINDNVSKCVDESGNTIAHLALGKNTTTLQFVVDELHVDINAPNLQGRTPLHEAVTHNYVECCQLLLDHGGDDTLQSATLSTPFHTAAACGSVDCMEVLLRHSEEPAAKVNELDKNHSSALHKCAFDGDVRVSRWLVEHGATVDTVDKQSLTPLLVAVKMGQKNVVEYLLSQGANSNQVDDHGNCGAHFCAMRCDTTILNLLLKAGATVKVQNSDFNNPLHLAAIHQRPDSKEWEELVADLLTAGCDPDQENASRKKPADYLNRGLKSLFSREEVQRRRAIEEESQRQLEKNIRDAEALRASWAAKITCEMEDAKRRDIEEGELLSWEAEDRRRADEDARTKMEAVLEMVRVKEEEVEKLKVLVEKAESKAAK
;
A
#
# COMPACT_ATOMS: atom_id res chain seq x y z
N MET A 1 32.47 56.50 -41.01
CA MET A 1 33.52 56.14 -40.03
C MET A 1 32.94 56.27 -38.65
N THR A 2 32.43 55.17 -38.10
CA THR A 2 32.35 54.91 -36.66
C THR A 2 32.20 53.41 -36.54
N THR A 3 33.32 52.73 -36.77
CA THR A 3 33.54 51.35 -36.39
C THR A 3 33.42 51.28 -34.87
N THR A 4 32.22 50.95 -34.38
CA THR A 4 32.02 50.56 -32.99
C THR A 4 32.77 49.26 -32.79
N ASN A 5 33.86 49.39 -32.05
CA ASN A 5 34.72 48.32 -31.58
C ASN A 5 33.86 47.14 -31.12
N LEU A 6 33.97 46.02 -31.85
CA LEU A 6 33.70 44.67 -31.35
C LEU A 6 34.74 44.40 -30.27
N GLY A 7 34.51 45.02 -29.11
CA GLY A 7 35.25 44.76 -27.90
C GLY A 7 35.02 43.32 -27.54
N VAL A 8 36.12 42.58 -27.47
CA VAL A 8 36.23 41.22 -26.97
C VAL A 8 35.57 41.15 -25.59
N ILE A 9 34.33 40.70 -25.51
CA ILE A 9 33.63 40.39 -24.27
C ILE A 9 33.22 38.92 -24.37
N GLY A 10 34.01 38.07 -23.74
CA GLY A 10 33.77 36.64 -23.70
C GLY A 10 35.08 35.90 -23.88
N GLY A 11 35.53 35.24 -22.82
CA GLY A 11 36.46 34.13 -22.97
C GLY A 11 35.84 33.01 -23.82
N PRO A 12 36.44 31.80 -23.85
CA PRO A 12 35.99 30.69 -24.69
C PRO A 12 34.52 30.28 -24.49
N GLN A 13 33.83 30.76 -23.45
CA GLN A 13 32.42 30.53 -23.17
C GLN A 13 31.40 31.49 -23.84
N GLY A 14 31.80 32.61 -24.46
CA GLY A 14 30.83 33.62 -24.95
C GLY A 14 30.23 34.52 -23.85
N PRO A 15 29.32 35.45 -24.17
CA PRO A 15 28.73 36.38 -23.20
C PRO A 15 27.77 35.67 -22.24
N LYS A 16 28.20 35.53 -20.97
CA LYS A 16 27.49 34.81 -19.90
C LYS A 16 26.01 35.20 -19.80
N GLU A 17 25.69 36.49 -19.88
CA GLU A 17 24.32 37.02 -19.78
C GLU A 17 23.38 36.46 -20.86
N LEU A 18 23.87 36.24 -22.08
CA LEU A 18 23.06 35.66 -23.16
C LEU A 18 22.85 34.16 -22.97
N LEU A 19 23.85 33.44 -22.45
CA LEU A 19 23.69 32.03 -22.08
C LEU A 19 22.68 31.85 -20.93
N ASP A 20 22.76 32.71 -19.90
CA ASP A 20 21.79 32.76 -18.80
C ASP A 20 20.39 33.04 -19.34
N ALA A 21 20.24 34.05 -20.20
CA ALA A 21 18.94 34.40 -20.79
C ALA A 21 18.33 33.26 -21.64
N VAL A 22 19.15 32.49 -22.35
CA VAL A 22 18.68 31.29 -23.08
C VAL A 22 18.17 30.24 -22.09
N ARG A 23 18.94 29.94 -21.03
CA ARG A 23 18.53 28.97 -20.00
C ARG A 23 17.22 29.39 -19.33
N ASP A 24 17.13 30.65 -18.92
CA ASP A 24 15.92 31.19 -18.27
C ASP A 24 14.72 31.11 -19.22
N ALA A 25 14.89 31.48 -20.49
CA ALA A 25 13.81 31.37 -21.48
C ALA A 25 13.37 29.92 -21.74
N VAL A 26 14.29 28.95 -21.70
CA VAL A 26 13.94 27.52 -21.78
C VAL A 26 13.15 27.09 -20.54
N VAL A 27 13.64 27.40 -19.34
CA VAL A 27 12.99 27.01 -18.07
C VAL A 27 11.60 27.65 -17.94
N GLU A 28 11.43 28.91 -18.36
CA GLU A 28 10.15 29.62 -18.36
C GLU A 28 9.22 29.20 -19.52
N GLY A 29 9.74 28.50 -20.53
CA GLY A 29 9.00 28.17 -21.76
C GLY A 29 8.67 29.38 -22.64
N ASN A 30 9.51 30.42 -22.61
CA ASN A 30 9.32 31.66 -23.35
C ASN A 30 9.79 31.51 -24.81
N LEU A 31 8.93 30.94 -25.65
CA LEU A 31 9.22 30.67 -27.06
C LEU A 31 9.56 31.93 -27.87
N ASP A 32 8.91 33.06 -27.61
CA ASP A 32 9.20 34.33 -28.32
C ASP A 32 10.66 34.78 -28.10
N THR A 33 11.15 34.62 -26.87
CA THR A 33 12.53 34.96 -26.52
C THR A 33 13.51 33.96 -27.14
N LEU A 34 13.15 32.67 -27.14
CA LEU A 34 13.95 31.63 -27.78
C LEU A 34 14.00 31.81 -29.31
N GLU A 35 12.90 32.15 -29.97
CA GLU A 35 12.86 32.43 -31.41
C GLU A 35 13.77 33.61 -31.77
N ARG A 36 13.76 34.68 -30.97
CA ARG A 36 14.66 35.82 -31.20
C ARG A 36 16.12 35.41 -31.00
N LEU A 37 16.44 34.73 -29.90
CA LEU A 37 17.81 34.29 -29.60
C LEU A 37 18.31 33.22 -30.58
N SER A 38 17.40 32.42 -31.16
CA SER A 38 17.70 31.40 -32.18
C SER A 38 18.30 31.99 -33.45
N LYS A 39 17.72 33.11 -33.93
CA LYS A 39 18.13 33.76 -35.18
C LYS A 39 19.45 34.51 -35.07
N ASP A 40 19.76 35.02 -33.88
CA ASP A 40 20.93 35.87 -33.65
C ASP A 40 22.08 35.12 -32.96
N PHE A 41 21.87 34.70 -31.72
CA PHE A 41 22.93 34.22 -30.82
C PHE A 41 23.16 32.71 -30.93
N LEU A 42 22.10 31.90 -31.02
CA LEU A 42 22.18 30.45 -31.10
C LEU A 42 22.36 29.92 -32.53
N ALA A 43 22.36 30.81 -33.54
CA ALA A 43 22.76 30.47 -34.92
C ALA A 43 24.21 29.93 -35.01
N ILE A 44 25.02 30.20 -33.98
CA ILE A 44 26.33 29.57 -33.80
C ILE A 44 26.12 28.31 -32.93
N ASN A 45 26.16 27.13 -33.54
CA ASN A 45 25.89 25.85 -32.85
C ASN A 45 26.75 25.62 -31.59
N ASP A 46 27.98 26.14 -31.55
CA ASP A 46 28.87 26.06 -30.39
C ASP A 46 28.29 26.76 -29.14
N ASN A 47 27.41 27.76 -29.32
CA ASN A 47 26.74 28.44 -28.21
C ASN A 47 25.63 27.57 -27.59
N VAL A 48 24.93 26.75 -28.40
CA VAL A 48 23.89 25.83 -27.93
C VAL A 48 24.48 24.83 -26.93
N SER A 49 25.63 24.23 -27.25
CA SER A 49 26.34 23.30 -26.35
C SER A 49 26.89 23.95 -25.08
N LYS A 50 27.08 25.27 -25.07
CA LYS A 50 27.59 26.02 -23.89
C LYS A 50 26.47 26.46 -22.94
N CYS A 51 25.21 26.36 -23.36
CA CYS A 51 24.05 26.61 -22.52
C CYS A 51 23.83 25.42 -21.57
N VAL A 52 24.70 25.31 -20.57
CA VAL A 52 24.60 24.33 -19.48
C VAL A 52 24.41 25.02 -18.13
N ASP A 53 23.63 24.45 -17.22
CA ASP A 53 23.49 24.97 -15.86
C ASP A 53 24.65 24.54 -14.93
N GLU A 54 24.58 24.89 -13.65
CA GLU A 54 25.58 24.52 -12.64
C GLU A 54 25.68 23.01 -12.38
N SER A 55 24.62 22.26 -12.71
CA SER A 55 24.57 20.79 -12.62
C SER A 55 25.00 20.11 -13.93
N GLY A 56 25.40 20.89 -14.93
CA GLY A 56 25.72 20.41 -16.28
C GLY A 56 24.51 20.01 -17.12
N ASN A 57 23.29 20.36 -16.70
CA ASN A 57 22.10 20.13 -17.50
C ASN A 57 22.16 21.00 -18.76
N THR A 58 22.11 20.36 -19.92
CA THR A 58 21.95 21.02 -21.22
C THR A 58 20.56 21.65 -21.36
N ILE A 59 20.35 22.49 -22.37
CA ILE A 59 19.02 23.03 -22.65
C ILE A 59 17.96 21.95 -22.93
N ALA A 60 18.35 20.77 -23.43
CA ALA A 60 17.43 19.64 -23.58
C ALA A 60 16.90 19.13 -22.23
N HIS A 61 17.73 19.11 -21.19
CA HIS A 61 17.29 18.77 -19.82
C HIS A 61 16.38 19.86 -19.24
N LEU A 62 16.75 21.13 -19.43
CA LEU A 62 16.01 22.27 -18.89
C LEU A 62 14.65 22.45 -19.58
N ALA A 63 14.51 22.00 -20.83
CA ALA A 63 13.28 22.06 -21.60
C ALA A 63 12.23 21.01 -21.19
N LEU A 64 12.59 20.07 -20.30
CA LEU A 64 11.68 19.04 -19.83
C LEU A 64 10.61 19.62 -18.92
N GLY A 65 9.36 19.23 -19.16
CA GLY A 65 8.23 19.64 -18.34
C GLY A 65 6.96 18.88 -18.70
N LYS A 66 5.82 19.36 -18.18
CA LYS A 66 4.51 18.78 -18.48
C LYS A 66 4.06 19.01 -19.93
N ASN A 67 4.64 19.99 -20.61
CA ASN A 67 4.35 20.32 -22.00
C ASN A 67 5.62 20.10 -22.82
N THR A 68 5.46 19.54 -24.02
CA THR A 68 6.55 19.27 -24.95
C THR A 68 6.91 20.45 -25.84
N THR A 69 6.14 21.55 -25.86
CA THR A 69 6.40 22.66 -26.81
C THR A 69 7.82 23.22 -26.75
N THR A 70 8.34 23.46 -25.55
CA THR A 70 9.71 23.98 -25.39
C THR A 70 10.73 22.95 -25.83
N LEU A 71 10.53 21.68 -25.43
CA LEU A 71 11.41 20.58 -25.84
C LEU A 71 11.40 20.39 -27.36
N GLN A 72 10.23 20.42 -28.01
CA GLN A 72 10.07 20.31 -29.45
C GLN A 72 10.83 21.43 -30.17
N PHE A 73 10.66 22.69 -29.72
CA PHE A 73 11.41 23.81 -30.28
C PHE A 73 12.92 23.61 -30.15
N VAL A 74 13.37 23.22 -28.96
CA VAL A 74 14.79 23.03 -28.66
C VAL A 74 15.39 21.86 -29.47
N VAL A 75 14.63 20.82 -29.77
CA VAL A 75 15.07 19.68 -30.58
C VAL A 75 15.01 19.99 -32.09
N ASP A 76 13.91 20.55 -32.57
CA ASP A 76 13.67 20.79 -34.00
C ASP A 76 14.42 21.99 -34.55
N GLU A 77 14.42 23.11 -33.81
CA GLU A 77 14.96 24.38 -34.31
C GLU A 77 16.40 24.61 -33.86
N LEU A 78 16.78 24.14 -32.66
CA LEU A 78 18.14 24.32 -32.12
C LEU A 78 19.05 23.10 -32.32
N HIS A 79 18.50 21.97 -32.79
CA HIS A 79 19.26 20.74 -33.08
C HIS A 79 20.21 20.31 -31.96
N VAL A 80 19.71 20.35 -30.73
CA VAL A 80 20.51 20.00 -29.55
C VAL A 80 20.92 18.55 -29.54
N ASP A 81 22.06 18.27 -28.91
CA ASP A 81 22.43 16.91 -28.56
C ASP A 81 21.54 16.41 -27.40
N ILE A 82 20.50 15.64 -27.75
CA ILE A 82 19.56 15.02 -26.82
C ILE A 82 20.18 13.85 -26.03
N ASN A 83 21.40 13.45 -26.35
CA ASN A 83 22.13 12.35 -25.69
C ASN A 83 23.29 12.87 -24.82
N ALA A 84 23.53 14.18 -24.79
CA ALA A 84 24.53 14.80 -23.94
C ALA A 84 24.18 14.59 -22.46
N PRO A 85 25.09 14.01 -21.64
CA PRO A 85 24.84 13.80 -20.22
C PRO A 85 25.14 15.04 -19.37
N ASN A 86 24.43 15.20 -18.26
CA ASN A 86 24.76 16.15 -17.20
C ASN A 86 25.91 15.65 -16.29
N LEU A 87 26.24 16.38 -15.22
CA LEU A 87 27.35 16.01 -14.31
C LEU A 87 27.11 14.68 -13.57
N GLN A 88 25.87 14.22 -13.47
CA GLN A 88 25.48 12.92 -12.91
C GLN A 88 25.46 11.82 -13.99
N GLY A 89 25.93 12.10 -15.20
CA GLY A 89 25.92 11.18 -16.33
C GLY A 89 24.52 10.93 -16.91
N ARG A 90 23.49 11.65 -16.45
CA ARG A 90 22.11 11.45 -16.88
C ARG A 90 21.86 12.22 -18.16
N THR A 91 21.21 11.59 -19.13
CA THR A 91 20.73 12.26 -20.35
C THR A 91 19.36 12.89 -20.12
N PRO A 92 18.86 13.76 -21.01
CA PRO A 92 17.49 14.26 -20.98
C PRO A 92 16.45 13.13 -20.85
N LEU A 93 16.69 11.98 -21.48
CA LEU A 93 15.80 10.83 -21.37
C LEU A 93 15.77 10.24 -19.95
N HIS A 94 16.89 10.22 -19.22
CA HIS A 94 16.90 9.83 -17.81
C HIS A 94 16.09 10.80 -16.94
N GLU A 95 16.20 12.11 -17.17
CA GLU A 95 15.44 13.10 -16.40
C GLU A 95 13.95 13.09 -16.76
N ALA A 96 13.59 12.84 -18.02
CA ALA A 96 12.20 12.70 -18.45
C ALA A 96 11.51 11.54 -17.71
N VAL A 97 12.16 10.36 -17.66
CA VAL A 97 11.60 9.22 -16.93
C VAL A 97 11.66 9.37 -15.41
N THR A 98 12.64 10.10 -14.86
CA THR A 98 12.70 10.39 -13.41
C THR A 98 11.47 11.18 -12.94
N HIS A 99 10.98 12.10 -13.77
CA HIS A 99 9.81 12.93 -13.46
C HIS A 99 8.49 12.40 -14.04
N ASN A 100 8.52 11.24 -14.69
CA ASN A 100 7.39 10.65 -15.43
C ASN A 100 6.79 11.61 -16.49
N TYR A 101 7.63 12.35 -17.22
CA TYR A 101 7.21 13.17 -18.35
C TYR A 101 7.07 12.31 -19.61
N VAL A 102 5.92 11.62 -19.71
CA VAL A 102 5.65 10.60 -20.74
C VAL A 102 5.76 11.17 -22.15
N GLU A 103 5.18 12.34 -22.41
CA GLU A 103 5.22 12.98 -23.73
C GLU A 103 6.63 13.46 -24.10
N CYS A 104 7.41 13.93 -23.11
CA CYS A 104 8.82 14.28 -23.34
C CYS A 104 9.66 13.02 -23.60
N CYS A 105 9.40 11.93 -22.88
CA CYS A 105 10.04 10.64 -23.12
C CYS A 105 9.81 10.16 -24.56
N GLN A 106 8.55 10.20 -25.02
CA GLN A 106 8.19 9.83 -26.40
C GLN A 106 8.91 10.72 -27.42
N LEU A 107 8.84 12.05 -27.25
CA LEU A 107 9.49 13.00 -28.16
C LEU A 107 11.01 12.76 -28.23
N LEU A 108 11.68 12.57 -27.10
CA LEU A 108 13.12 12.29 -27.10
C LEU A 108 13.46 11.02 -27.88
N LEU A 109 12.68 9.94 -27.73
CA LEU A 109 12.89 8.70 -28.46
C LEU A 109 12.62 8.86 -29.97
N ASP A 110 11.53 9.53 -30.35
CA ASP A 110 11.17 9.79 -31.75
C ASP A 110 12.27 10.58 -32.49
N HIS A 111 13.04 11.39 -31.75
CA HIS A 111 14.16 12.19 -32.25
C HIS A 111 15.54 11.52 -32.09
N GLY A 112 15.60 10.22 -31.74
CA GLY A 112 16.84 9.45 -31.67
C GLY A 112 17.52 9.45 -30.30
N GLY A 113 16.75 9.62 -29.23
CA GLY A 113 17.23 9.49 -27.86
C GLY A 113 17.72 8.06 -27.60
N ASP A 114 18.98 7.94 -27.20
CA ASP A 114 19.63 6.65 -26.94
C ASP A 114 19.27 6.17 -25.53
N ASP A 115 18.39 5.18 -25.47
CA ASP A 115 17.90 4.57 -24.24
C ASP A 115 18.80 3.45 -23.69
N THR A 116 19.99 3.26 -24.27
CA THR A 116 21.04 2.33 -23.81
C THR A 116 22.13 3.03 -23.00
N LEU A 117 22.20 4.37 -23.06
CA LEU A 117 23.14 5.16 -22.29
C LEU A 117 22.91 4.98 -20.80
N GLN A 118 23.99 4.90 -20.04
CA GLN A 118 23.94 4.67 -18.60
C GLN A 118 24.46 5.87 -17.82
N SER A 119 23.68 6.28 -16.82
CA SER A 119 24.05 7.32 -15.86
C SER A 119 25.26 6.96 -14.99
N ALA A 120 25.71 7.89 -14.14
CA ALA A 120 26.81 7.63 -13.20
C ALA A 120 26.48 6.51 -12.19
N THR A 121 25.20 6.26 -11.90
CA THR A 121 24.73 5.11 -11.10
C THR A 121 24.59 3.83 -11.93
N LEU A 122 25.07 3.86 -13.16
CA LEU A 122 25.06 2.78 -14.15
C LEU A 122 23.67 2.41 -14.67
N SER A 123 22.60 3.04 -14.19
CA SER A 123 21.23 2.78 -14.67
C SER A 123 21.03 3.34 -16.08
N THR A 124 20.36 2.57 -16.96
CA THR A 124 19.75 3.09 -18.21
C THR A 124 18.46 3.87 -17.88
N PRO A 125 17.84 4.58 -18.85
CA PRO A 125 16.52 5.18 -18.65
C PRO A 125 15.46 4.18 -18.19
N PHE A 126 15.46 2.94 -18.72
CA PHE A 126 14.51 1.91 -18.29
C PHE A 126 14.69 1.53 -16.81
N HIS A 127 15.94 1.36 -16.35
CA HIS A 127 16.25 1.12 -14.94
C HIS A 127 15.84 2.30 -14.05
N THR A 128 16.07 3.54 -14.51
CA THR A 128 15.67 4.76 -13.80
C THR A 128 14.15 4.86 -13.69
N ALA A 129 13.43 4.59 -14.78
CA ALA A 129 11.97 4.58 -14.81
C ALA A 129 11.39 3.55 -13.82
N ALA A 130 11.97 2.35 -13.80
CA ALA A 130 11.58 1.30 -12.87
C ALA A 130 11.86 1.67 -11.39
N ALA A 131 12.98 2.33 -11.12
CA ALA A 131 13.32 2.81 -9.77
C ALA A 131 12.40 3.96 -9.30
N CYS A 132 11.94 4.82 -10.21
CA CYS A 132 11.08 5.96 -9.91
C CYS A 132 9.58 5.65 -9.96
N GLY A 133 9.19 4.45 -10.40
CA GLY A 133 7.79 4.07 -10.53
C GLY A 133 7.08 4.64 -11.77
N SER A 134 7.84 5.09 -12.77
CA SER A 134 7.36 5.73 -13.99
C SER A 134 6.89 4.70 -15.03
N VAL A 135 5.85 3.94 -14.68
CA VAL A 135 5.32 2.82 -15.49
C VAL A 135 4.93 3.27 -16.90
N ASP A 136 4.32 4.44 -17.04
CA ASP A 136 3.92 4.98 -18.36
C ASP A 136 5.14 5.24 -19.26
N CYS A 137 6.24 5.75 -18.68
CA CYS A 137 7.50 5.89 -19.41
C CYS A 137 8.13 4.53 -19.76
N MET A 138 7.97 3.51 -18.89
CA MET A 138 8.42 2.16 -19.19
C MET A 138 7.65 1.56 -20.38
N GLU A 139 6.33 1.82 -20.47
CA GLU A 139 5.54 1.42 -21.64
C GLU A 139 6.03 2.07 -22.93
N VAL A 140 6.33 3.37 -22.90
CA VAL A 140 6.89 4.11 -24.03
C VAL A 140 8.23 3.50 -24.47
N LEU A 141 9.14 3.27 -23.52
CA LEU A 141 10.44 2.63 -23.80
C LEU A 141 10.30 1.22 -24.40
N LEU A 142 9.35 0.41 -23.90
CA LEU A 142 9.10 -0.92 -24.48
C LEU A 142 8.53 -0.85 -25.90
N ARG A 143 7.62 0.09 -26.18
CA ARG A 143 7.05 0.26 -27.53
C ARG A 143 8.09 0.71 -28.55
N HIS A 144 9.07 1.50 -28.11
CA HIS A 144 10.14 2.01 -28.97
C HIS A 144 11.31 1.01 -29.13
N SER A 145 11.39 -0.01 -28.29
CA SER A 145 12.40 -1.07 -28.40
C SER A 145 12.07 -2.05 -29.52
N GLU A 146 13.07 -2.42 -30.32
CA GLU A 146 12.95 -3.51 -31.32
C GLU A 146 12.69 -4.88 -30.67
N GLU A 147 13.20 -5.07 -29.44
CA GLU A 147 13.09 -6.32 -28.68
C GLU A 147 12.54 -6.04 -27.26
N PRO A 148 11.21 -5.86 -27.10
CA PRO A 148 10.61 -5.49 -25.82
C PRO A 148 10.91 -6.51 -24.70
N ALA A 149 10.87 -7.80 -25.02
CA ALA A 149 11.16 -8.87 -24.05
C ALA A 149 12.63 -8.84 -23.56
N ALA A 150 13.57 -8.47 -24.44
CA ALA A 150 14.96 -8.29 -24.08
C ALA A 150 15.15 -7.02 -23.23
N LYS A 151 14.42 -5.94 -23.54
CA LYS A 151 14.51 -4.66 -22.82
C LYS A 151 14.11 -4.77 -21.36
N VAL A 152 13.03 -5.51 -21.05
CA VAL A 152 12.60 -5.78 -19.66
C VAL A 152 13.70 -6.48 -18.84
N ASN A 153 14.51 -7.29 -19.51
CA ASN A 153 15.61 -8.07 -18.93
C ASN A 153 16.99 -7.42 -19.18
N GLU A 154 17.02 -6.17 -19.65
CA GLU A 154 18.28 -5.44 -19.81
C GLU A 154 19.00 -5.35 -18.47
N LEU A 155 20.32 -5.50 -18.51
CA LEU A 155 21.17 -5.39 -17.34
C LEU A 155 21.97 -4.10 -17.41
N ASP A 156 22.00 -3.38 -16.29
CA ASP A 156 22.88 -2.25 -16.10
C ASP A 156 24.36 -2.70 -16.00
N LYS A 157 25.33 -1.78 -15.97
CA LYS A 157 26.75 -2.17 -15.83
C LYS A 157 27.05 -2.87 -14.50
N ASN A 158 26.15 -2.90 -13.51
CA ASN A 158 26.25 -3.73 -12.30
C ASN A 158 25.59 -5.10 -12.43
N HIS A 159 25.24 -5.51 -13.65
CA HIS A 159 24.46 -6.70 -13.92
C HIS A 159 23.09 -6.71 -13.20
N SER A 160 22.63 -5.56 -12.70
CA SER A 160 21.33 -5.44 -12.06
C SER A 160 20.27 -5.23 -13.13
N SER A 161 19.19 -6.00 -13.06
CA SER A 161 17.97 -5.77 -13.85
C SER A 161 17.10 -4.67 -13.25
N ALA A 162 16.11 -4.19 -14.00
CA ALA A 162 15.08 -3.28 -13.49
C ALA A 162 14.39 -3.82 -12.21
N LEU A 163 14.17 -5.14 -12.13
CA LEU A 163 13.55 -5.78 -10.96
C LEU A 163 14.41 -5.66 -9.69
N HIS A 164 15.74 -5.60 -9.82
CA HIS A 164 16.62 -5.30 -8.67
C HIS A 164 16.41 -3.89 -8.14
N LYS A 165 16.22 -2.90 -9.03
CA LYS A 165 15.99 -1.50 -8.63
C LYS A 165 14.66 -1.37 -7.88
N CYS A 166 13.60 -2.02 -8.36
CA CYS A 166 12.31 -2.05 -7.67
C CYS A 166 12.38 -2.81 -6.34
N ALA A 167 13.12 -3.91 -6.28
CA ALA A 167 13.35 -4.65 -5.05
C ALA A 167 14.12 -3.85 -3.99
N PHE A 168 14.99 -2.93 -4.42
CA PHE A 168 15.66 -2.00 -3.52
C PHE A 168 14.68 -0.98 -2.94
N ASP A 169 13.87 -0.35 -3.80
CA ASP A 169 12.94 0.73 -3.41
C ASP A 169 11.70 0.25 -2.65
N GLY A 170 11.20 -0.95 -2.97
CA GLY A 170 10.03 -1.56 -2.32
C GLY A 170 8.72 -1.43 -3.07
N ASP A 171 8.72 -0.92 -4.31
CA ASP A 171 7.50 -0.77 -5.12
C ASP A 171 7.04 -2.11 -5.72
N VAL A 172 5.99 -2.68 -5.12
CA VAL A 172 5.35 -3.91 -5.59
C VAL A 172 4.59 -3.73 -6.90
N ARG A 173 4.06 -2.53 -7.19
CA ARG A 173 3.31 -2.28 -8.43
C ARG A 173 4.24 -2.40 -9.63
N VAL A 174 5.42 -1.80 -9.56
CA VAL A 174 6.42 -1.91 -10.65
C VAL A 174 6.99 -3.31 -10.71
N SER A 175 7.29 -3.93 -9.57
CA SER A 175 7.75 -5.32 -9.52
C SER A 175 6.76 -6.27 -10.20
N ARG A 176 5.47 -6.06 -9.96
CA ARG A 176 4.39 -6.80 -10.61
C ARG A 176 4.36 -6.57 -12.11
N TRP A 177 4.37 -5.31 -12.52
CA TRP A 177 4.37 -4.94 -13.93
C TRP A 177 5.54 -5.57 -14.67
N LEU A 178 6.76 -5.54 -14.10
CA LEU A 178 7.95 -6.13 -14.69
C LEU A 178 7.81 -7.65 -14.90
N VAL A 179 7.34 -8.37 -13.88
CA VAL A 179 7.14 -9.83 -13.99
C VAL A 179 6.05 -10.17 -15.00
N GLU A 180 4.95 -9.42 -15.03
CA GLU A 180 3.88 -9.58 -16.03
C GLU A 180 4.37 -9.34 -17.47
N HIS A 181 5.41 -8.51 -17.64
CA HIS A 181 6.06 -8.24 -18.93
C HIS A 181 7.29 -9.14 -19.20
N GLY A 182 7.47 -10.21 -18.43
CA GLY A 182 8.49 -11.23 -18.69
C GLY A 182 9.85 -10.98 -18.04
N ALA A 183 9.92 -10.18 -16.97
CA ALA A 183 11.14 -10.05 -16.18
C ALA A 183 11.55 -11.38 -15.53
N THR A 184 12.83 -11.71 -15.64
CA THR A 184 13.42 -12.91 -15.03
C THR A 184 13.62 -12.68 -13.53
N VAL A 185 12.84 -13.40 -12.74
CA VAL A 185 12.73 -13.24 -11.27
C VAL A 185 14.04 -13.51 -10.53
N ASP A 186 14.82 -14.50 -10.97
CA ASP A 186 16.05 -14.96 -10.32
C ASP A 186 17.34 -14.49 -11.05
N THR A 187 17.26 -13.37 -11.75
CA THR A 187 18.46 -12.72 -12.32
C THR A 187 19.42 -12.37 -11.19
N VAL A 188 20.73 -12.52 -11.39
CA VAL A 188 21.74 -12.14 -10.39
C VAL A 188 22.51 -10.90 -10.81
N ASP A 189 22.78 -10.01 -9.87
CA ASP A 189 23.66 -8.86 -10.06
C ASP A 189 25.15 -9.21 -9.86
N LYS A 190 26.02 -8.20 -9.94
CA LYS A 190 27.47 -8.33 -9.71
C LYS A 190 27.88 -8.94 -8.37
N GLN A 191 27.01 -8.90 -7.36
CA GLN A 191 27.26 -9.45 -6.03
C GLN A 191 26.57 -10.80 -5.84
N SER A 192 26.11 -11.42 -6.93
CA SER A 192 25.24 -12.60 -6.95
C SER A 192 23.93 -12.43 -6.16
N LEU A 193 23.47 -11.18 -5.97
CA LEU A 193 22.17 -10.93 -5.34
C LEU A 193 21.07 -11.09 -6.39
N THR A 194 20.01 -11.80 -6.03
CA THR A 194 18.75 -11.78 -6.79
C THR A 194 17.87 -10.61 -6.34
N PRO A 195 16.85 -10.21 -7.12
CA PRO A 195 15.85 -9.24 -6.67
C PRO A 195 15.24 -9.63 -5.31
N LEU A 196 15.00 -10.92 -5.07
CA LEU A 196 14.53 -11.40 -3.77
C LEU A 196 15.53 -11.09 -2.65
N LEU A 197 16.82 -11.41 -2.84
CA LEU A 197 17.86 -11.13 -1.84
C LEU A 197 18.03 -9.62 -1.60
N VAL A 198 17.94 -8.78 -2.65
CA VAL A 198 17.94 -7.32 -2.51
C VAL A 198 16.75 -6.86 -1.65
N ALA A 199 15.54 -7.34 -1.94
CA ALA A 199 14.34 -7.01 -1.17
C ALA A 199 14.47 -7.43 0.31
N VAL A 200 15.00 -8.62 0.58
CA VAL A 200 15.27 -9.09 1.96
C VAL A 200 16.31 -8.21 2.65
N LYS A 201 17.42 -7.88 1.98
CA LYS A 201 18.49 -7.02 2.51
C LYS A 201 18.00 -5.61 2.83
N MET A 202 17.06 -5.08 2.05
CA MET A 202 16.46 -3.77 2.28
C MET A 202 15.24 -3.80 3.23
N GLY A 203 14.68 -4.99 3.51
CA GLY A 203 13.52 -5.15 4.39
C GLY A 203 12.17 -4.89 3.70
N GLN A 204 12.11 -5.07 2.38
CA GLN A 204 10.94 -4.77 1.55
C GLN A 204 9.95 -5.94 1.58
N LYS A 205 9.25 -6.11 2.71
CA LYS A 205 8.33 -7.23 2.97
C LYS A 205 7.36 -7.51 1.81
N ASN A 206 6.69 -6.48 1.30
CA ASN A 206 5.64 -6.66 0.29
C ASN A 206 6.24 -7.15 -1.05
N VAL A 207 7.45 -6.70 -1.41
CA VAL A 207 8.15 -7.19 -2.60
C VAL A 207 8.64 -8.63 -2.37
N VAL A 208 9.14 -8.96 -1.18
CA VAL A 208 9.51 -10.35 -0.83
C VAL A 208 8.31 -11.28 -0.98
N GLU A 209 7.17 -10.93 -0.38
CA GLU A 209 5.94 -11.73 -0.48
C GLU A 209 5.52 -11.91 -1.94
N TYR A 210 5.57 -10.84 -2.74
CA TYR A 210 5.26 -10.90 -4.16
C TYR A 210 6.23 -11.82 -4.92
N LEU A 211 7.54 -11.62 -4.82
CA LEU A 211 8.54 -12.41 -5.55
C LEU A 211 8.48 -13.90 -5.18
N LEU A 212 8.28 -14.22 -3.89
CA LEU A 212 8.07 -15.61 -3.46
C LEU A 212 6.80 -16.22 -4.06
N SER A 213 5.72 -15.44 -4.20
CA SER A 213 4.49 -15.90 -4.88
C SER A 213 4.70 -16.19 -6.37
N GLN A 214 5.70 -15.56 -6.99
CA GLN A 214 6.09 -15.78 -8.38
C GLN A 214 7.14 -16.90 -8.54
N GLY A 215 7.48 -17.61 -7.46
CA GLY A 215 8.41 -18.74 -7.50
C GLY A 215 9.89 -18.37 -7.42
N ALA A 216 10.24 -17.17 -6.92
CA ALA A 216 11.63 -16.78 -6.68
C ALA A 216 12.37 -17.79 -5.80
N ASN A 217 13.63 -18.07 -6.12
CA ASN A 217 14.45 -19.00 -5.36
C ASN A 217 14.87 -18.40 -4.01
N SER A 218 14.24 -18.90 -2.93
CA SER A 218 14.51 -18.48 -1.56
C SER A 218 15.85 -18.95 -0.98
N ASN A 219 16.56 -19.85 -1.68
CA ASN A 219 17.81 -20.46 -1.23
C ASN A 219 19.07 -19.89 -1.91
N GLN A 220 18.92 -18.88 -2.76
CA GLN A 220 20.07 -18.23 -3.38
C GLN A 220 20.97 -17.56 -2.34
N VAL A 221 22.26 -17.51 -2.63
CA VAL A 221 23.28 -16.85 -1.81
C VAL A 221 23.99 -15.76 -2.62
N ASP A 222 24.44 -14.71 -1.92
CA ASP A 222 25.33 -13.70 -2.47
C ASP A 222 26.78 -14.24 -2.63
N ASP A 223 27.68 -13.40 -3.17
CA ASP A 223 29.10 -13.73 -3.33
C ASP A 223 29.82 -14.09 -2.02
N HIS A 224 29.28 -13.65 -0.89
CA HIS A 224 29.80 -13.93 0.43
C HIS A 224 29.15 -15.18 1.06
N GLY A 225 28.25 -15.87 0.36
CA GLY A 225 27.52 -17.04 0.87
C GLY A 225 26.35 -16.69 1.80
N ASN A 226 25.94 -15.42 1.89
CA ASN A 226 24.78 -15.01 2.68
C ASN A 226 23.49 -15.31 1.91
N CYS A 227 22.63 -16.16 2.47
CA CYS A 227 21.24 -16.34 2.02
C CYS A 227 20.28 -15.35 2.70
N GLY A 228 19.00 -15.38 2.30
CA GLY A 228 17.96 -14.52 2.89
C GLY A 228 17.88 -14.59 4.42
N ALA A 229 18.05 -15.79 5.00
CA ALA A 229 18.04 -15.96 6.47
C ALA A 229 19.20 -15.22 7.16
N HIS A 230 20.37 -15.10 6.53
CA HIS A 230 21.49 -14.32 7.04
C HIS A 230 21.13 -12.82 7.09
N PHE A 231 20.52 -12.30 6.02
CA PHE A 231 20.06 -10.91 5.97
C PHE A 231 18.95 -10.61 6.99
N CYS A 232 17.99 -11.53 7.18
CA CYS A 232 17.00 -11.43 8.24
C CYS A 232 17.63 -11.41 9.63
N ALA A 233 18.65 -12.24 9.86
CA ALA A 233 19.40 -12.27 11.12
C ALA A 233 20.10 -10.95 11.43
N MET A 234 20.75 -10.33 10.44
CA MET A 234 21.40 -9.01 10.59
C MET A 234 20.40 -7.88 10.87
N ARG A 235 19.22 -7.92 10.25
CA ARG A 235 18.18 -6.89 10.40
C ARG A 235 17.26 -7.11 11.59
N CYS A 236 17.23 -8.33 12.14
CA CYS A 236 16.23 -8.79 13.10
C CYS A 236 14.80 -8.72 12.54
N ASP A 237 14.61 -9.19 11.30
CA ASP A 237 13.31 -9.18 10.62
C ASP A 237 12.65 -10.56 10.64
N THR A 238 11.84 -10.81 11.67
CA THR A 238 11.09 -12.06 11.86
C THR A 238 10.01 -12.25 10.80
N THR A 239 9.45 -11.15 10.30
CA THR A 239 8.34 -11.21 9.34
C THR A 239 8.83 -11.75 8.00
N ILE A 240 9.94 -11.19 7.49
CA ILE A 240 10.56 -11.66 6.25
C ILE A 240 11.14 -13.06 6.42
N LEU A 241 11.76 -13.37 7.57
CA LEU A 241 12.27 -14.72 7.85
C LEU A 241 11.13 -15.75 7.73
N ASN A 242 9.98 -15.48 8.35
CA ASN A 242 8.84 -16.38 8.30
C ASN A 242 8.27 -16.54 6.88
N LEU A 243 8.29 -15.51 6.04
CA LEU A 243 7.93 -15.63 4.62
C LEU A 243 8.90 -16.56 3.88
N LEU A 244 10.21 -16.38 4.08
CA LEU A 244 11.23 -17.23 3.47
C LEU A 244 11.12 -18.69 3.93
N LEU A 245 10.93 -18.93 5.22
CA LEU A 245 10.76 -20.28 5.79
C LEU A 245 9.51 -20.97 5.23
N LYS A 246 8.39 -20.25 5.10
CA LYS A 246 7.16 -20.77 4.46
C LYS A 246 7.39 -21.12 2.99
N ALA A 247 8.26 -20.38 2.30
CA ALA A 247 8.68 -20.66 0.94
C ALA A 247 9.81 -21.70 0.83
N GLY A 248 10.12 -22.42 1.91
CA GLY A 248 11.10 -23.52 1.91
C GLY A 248 12.57 -23.07 1.96
N ALA A 249 12.86 -21.88 2.45
CA ALA A 249 14.23 -21.43 2.66
C ALA A 249 14.95 -22.28 3.71
N THR A 250 16.19 -22.68 3.41
CA THR A 250 17.06 -23.39 4.35
C THR A 250 17.83 -22.42 5.24
N VAL A 251 17.91 -22.75 6.52
CA VAL A 251 18.74 -22.05 7.52
C VAL A 251 20.06 -22.78 7.81
N LYS A 252 20.27 -23.96 7.22
CA LYS A 252 21.47 -24.79 7.40
C LYS A 252 22.57 -24.41 6.41
N VAL A 253 22.77 -23.11 6.23
CA VAL A 253 23.73 -22.54 5.28
C VAL A 253 24.78 -21.80 6.08
N GLN A 254 26.02 -21.86 5.62
CA GLN A 254 27.14 -21.11 6.16
C GLN A 254 27.64 -20.14 5.09
N ASN A 255 27.86 -18.90 5.50
CA ASN A 255 28.51 -17.91 4.64
C ASN A 255 30.03 -18.15 4.56
N SER A 256 30.77 -17.27 3.89
CA SER A 256 32.22 -17.39 3.67
C SER A 256 33.05 -17.41 4.96
N ASP A 257 32.53 -16.82 6.04
CA ASP A 257 33.14 -16.85 7.37
C ASP A 257 32.71 -18.08 8.18
N PHE A 258 32.03 -19.04 7.54
CA PHE A 258 31.37 -20.17 8.17
C PHE A 258 30.28 -19.79 9.20
N ASN A 259 29.81 -18.55 9.17
CA ASN A 259 28.71 -18.11 10.02
C ASN A 259 27.40 -18.65 9.47
N ASN A 260 26.59 -19.26 10.33
CA ASN A 260 25.18 -19.52 10.05
C ASN A 260 24.31 -18.31 10.48
N PRO A 261 23.01 -18.27 10.16
CA PRO A 261 22.15 -17.16 10.55
C PRO A 261 22.14 -16.86 12.05
N LEU A 262 22.27 -17.88 12.92
CA LEU A 262 22.35 -17.69 14.37
C LEU A 262 23.62 -16.93 14.78
N HIS A 263 24.77 -17.15 14.13
CA HIS A 263 25.97 -16.35 14.41
C HIS A 263 25.72 -14.87 14.15
N LEU A 264 25.07 -14.53 13.03
CA LEU A 264 24.76 -13.13 12.70
C LEU A 264 23.74 -12.54 13.67
N ALA A 265 22.72 -13.31 14.08
CA ALA A 265 21.77 -12.88 15.10
C ALA A 265 22.45 -12.60 16.46
N ALA A 266 23.48 -13.38 16.80
CA ALA A 266 24.27 -13.17 18.02
C ALA A 266 25.25 -11.99 17.92
N ILE A 267 25.90 -11.81 16.76
CA ILE A 267 26.81 -10.68 16.49
C ILE A 267 26.03 -9.35 16.52
N HIS A 268 24.85 -9.32 15.91
CA HIS A 268 23.95 -8.16 15.88
C HIS A 268 22.92 -8.21 17.03
N GLN A 269 23.33 -8.68 18.21
CA GLN A 269 22.44 -8.84 19.37
C GLN A 269 21.59 -7.58 19.64
N ARG A 270 20.30 -7.81 19.90
CA ARG A 270 19.36 -6.78 20.35
C ARG A 270 18.79 -7.19 21.71
N PRO A 271 19.55 -6.98 22.80
CA PRO A 271 19.06 -7.28 24.14
C PRO A 271 17.76 -6.50 24.38
N ASP A 272 16.77 -7.17 24.99
CA ASP A 272 15.44 -6.64 25.33
C ASP A 272 14.42 -6.52 24.16
N SER A 273 14.73 -6.99 22.96
CA SER A 273 13.76 -7.11 21.86
C SER A 273 13.10 -8.49 21.84
N LYS A 274 11.77 -8.52 21.97
CA LYS A 274 11.01 -9.77 21.80
C LYS A 274 11.15 -10.32 20.39
N GLU A 275 11.20 -9.44 19.40
CA GLU A 275 11.39 -9.80 18.00
C GLU A 275 12.72 -10.52 17.79
N TRP A 276 13.78 -10.15 18.52
CA TRP A 276 15.06 -10.85 18.47
C TRP A 276 15.00 -12.22 19.12
N GLU A 277 14.30 -12.37 20.26
CA GLU A 277 14.09 -13.68 20.88
C GLU A 277 13.25 -14.60 19.98
N GLU A 278 12.21 -14.07 19.34
CA GLU A 278 11.38 -14.75 18.34
C GLU A 278 12.21 -15.17 17.13
N LEU A 279 13.07 -14.29 16.60
CA LEU A 279 13.97 -14.60 15.49
C LEU A 279 14.89 -15.78 15.81
N VAL A 280 15.49 -15.79 17.00
CA VAL A 280 16.36 -16.88 17.46
C VAL A 280 15.56 -18.18 17.59
N ALA A 281 14.35 -18.11 18.14
CA ALA A 281 13.44 -19.25 18.25
C ALA A 281 13.03 -19.81 16.88
N ASP A 282 12.72 -18.95 15.91
CA ASP A 282 12.36 -19.32 14.54
C ASP A 282 13.54 -19.98 13.82
N LEU A 283 14.74 -19.42 13.92
CA LEU A 283 15.95 -20.01 13.33
C LEU A 283 16.27 -21.39 13.93
N LEU A 284 16.15 -21.55 15.25
CA LEU A 284 16.37 -22.83 15.92
C LEU A 284 15.31 -23.87 15.54
N THR A 285 14.05 -23.46 15.44
CA THR A 285 12.94 -24.33 15.03
C THR A 285 13.09 -24.77 13.58
N ALA A 286 13.54 -23.86 12.70
CA ALA A 286 13.87 -24.18 11.32
C ALA A 286 15.08 -25.13 11.19
N GLY A 287 15.74 -25.47 12.31
CA GLY A 287 16.80 -26.46 12.38
C GLY A 287 18.20 -25.89 12.19
N CYS A 288 18.39 -24.59 12.41
CA CYS A 288 19.72 -23.99 12.50
C CYS A 288 20.48 -24.63 13.68
N ASP A 289 21.78 -24.86 13.50
CA ASP A 289 22.61 -25.49 14.51
C ASP A 289 23.23 -24.43 15.45
N PRO A 290 22.88 -24.41 16.75
CA PRO A 290 23.47 -23.48 17.71
C PRO A 290 24.90 -23.85 18.14
N ASP A 291 25.35 -25.07 17.85
CA ASP A 291 26.67 -25.56 18.24
C ASP A 291 27.70 -25.50 17.10
N GLN A 292 27.25 -25.12 15.90
CA GLN A 292 28.11 -24.94 14.74
C GLN A 292 29.17 -23.88 15.04
N GLU A 293 30.43 -24.20 14.74
CA GLU A 293 31.54 -23.25 14.83
C GLU A 293 31.76 -22.54 13.50
N ASN A 294 32.11 -21.25 13.57
CA ASN A 294 32.54 -20.45 12.43
C ASN A 294 34.06 -20.54 12.16
N ALA A 295 34.58 -19.74 11.22
CA ALA A 295 36.00 -19.69 10.87
C ALA A 295 36.92 -19.40 12.08
N SER A 296 36.40 -18.68 13.09
CA SER A 296 37.12 -18.33 14.31
C SER A 296 36.98 -19.38 15.43
N ARG A 297 36.37 -20.54 15.15
CA ARG A 297 36.06 -21.59 16.14
C ARG A 297 35.17 -21.11 17.29
N LYS A 298 34.31 -20.14 17.01
CA LYS A 298 33.34 -19.61 17.97
C LYS A 298 31.96 -20.12 17.60
N LYS A 299 31.17 -20.47 18.61
CA LYS A 299 29.74 -20.76 18.48
C LYS A 299 28.93 -19.46 18.49
N PRO A 300 27.68 -19.44 17.99
CA PRO A 300 26.77 -18.30 18.15
C PRO A 300 26.69 -17.78 19.59
N ALA A 301 26.57 -18.69 20.57
CA ALA A 301 26.46 -18.35 21.98
C ALA A 301 27.72 -17.71 22.58
N ASP A 302 28.88 -17.78 21.91
CA ASP A 302 30.12 -17.15 22.39
C ASP A 302 30.17 -15.65 22.14
N TYR A 303 29.34 -15.14 21.23
CA TYR A 303 29.17 -13.71 20.98
C TYR A 303 28.22 -13.03 21.98
N LEU A 304 27.50 -13.82 22.79
CA LEU A 304 26.47 -13.34 23.70
C LEU A 304 26.99 -13.13 25.13
N ASN A 305 26.37 -12.16 25.82
CA ASN A 305 26.51 -11.98 27.25
C ASN A 305 26.00 -13.21 28.04
N ARG A 306 26.57 -13.47 29.23
CA ARG A 306 26.29 -14.68 30.04
C ARG A 306 24.79 -15.00 30.21
N GLY A 307 23.94 -13.99 30.40
CA GLY A 307 22.49 -14.19 30.62
C GLY A 307 21.70 -14.56 29.36
N LEU A 308 22.23 -14.29 28.16
CA LEU A 308 21.55 -14.52 26.89
C LEU A 308 21.93 -15.85 26.23
N LYS A 309 22.97 -16.53 26.73
CA LYS A 309 23.45 -17.79 26.15
C LYS A 309 22.40 -18.90 26.18
N SER A 310 21.52 -18.90 27.18
CA SER A 310 20.44 -19.89 27.28
C SER A 310 19.45 -19.80 26.13
N LEU A 311 19.24 -18.61 25.55
CA LEU A 311 18.32 -18.38 24.41
C LEU A 311 18.69 -19.20 23.18
N PHE A 312 19.98 -19.49 23.01
CA PHE A 312 20.49 -20.22 21.85
C PHE A 312 20.47 -21.75 22.07
N SER A 313 19.96 -22.23 23.20
CA SER A 313 19.75 -23.66 23.45
C SER A 313 18.42 -24.13 22.87
N ARG A 314 18.44 -25.27 22.15
CA ARG A 314 17.22 -25.92 21.64
C ARG A 314 16.25 -26.28 22.76
N GLU A 315 16.76 -26.70 23.92
CA GLU A 315 15.94 -27.06 25.08
C GLU A 315 15.18 -25.86 25.64
N GLU A 316 15.82 -24.68 25.65
CA GLU A 316 15.21 -23.46 26.16
C GLU A 316 14.12 -22.94 25.21
N VAL A 317 14.34 -23.03 23.90
CA VAL A 317 13.30 -22.68 22.90
C VAL A 317 12.09 -23.62 23.02
N GLN A 318 12.32 -24.94 23.16
CA GLN A 318 11.24 -25.90 23.36
C GLN A 318 10.46 -25.63 24.66
N ARG A 319 11.16 -25.32 25.75
CA ARG A 319 10.55 -24.94 27.03
C ARG A 319 9.68 -23.69 26.89
N ARG A 320 10.19 -22.65 26.24
CA ARG A 320 9.46 -21.39 26.01
C ARG A 320 8.19 -21.60 25.20
N ARG A 321 8.28 -22.37 24.11
CA ARG A 321 7.08 -22.76 23.32
C ARG A 321 6.07 -23.54 24.13
N ALA A 322 6.51 -24.51 24.94
CA ALA A 322 5.58 -25.28 25.75
C ALA A 322 4.80 -24.39 26.74
N ILE A 323 5.47 -23.41 27.35
CA ILE A 323 4.86 -22.42 28.24
C ILE A 323 3.88 -21.52 27.47
N GLU A 324 4.26 -21.06 26.27
CA GLU A 324 3.42 -20.21 25.44
C GLU A 324 2.18 -20.95 24.91
N GLU A 325 2.34 -22.19 24.44
CA GLU A 325 1.23 -23.06 24.03
C GLU A 325 0.28 -23.37 25.19
N GLU A 326 0.81 -23.62 26.40
CA GLU A 326 -0.01 -23.83 27.59
C GLU A 326 -0.79 -22.55 27.95
N SER A 327 -0.12 -21.40 27.90
CA SER A 327 -0.74 -20.09 28.14
C SER A 327 -1.85 -19.81 27.12
N GLN A 328 -1.63 -20.14 25.84
CA GLN A 328 -2.60 -19.96 24.78
C GLN A 328 -3.79 -20.91 24.92
N ARG A 329 -3.55 -22.20 25.23
CA ARG A 329 -4.63 -23.16 25.54
C ARG A 329 -5.47 -22.69 26.72
N GLN A 330 -4.83 -22.14 27.75
CA GLN A 330 -5.55 -21.61 28.91
C GLN A 330 -6.37 -20.37 28.53
N LEU A 331 -5.83 -19.47 27.70
CA LEU A 331 -6.56 -18.31 27.20
C LEU A 331 -7.77 -18.73 26.35
N GLU A 332 -7.60 -19.67 25.42
CA GLU A 332 -8.69 -20.20 24.59
C GLU A 332 -9.77 -20.89 25.43
N LYS A 333 -9.38 -21.56 26.51
CA LYS A 333 -10.32 -22.12 27.48
C LYS A 333 -11.09 -21.01 28.18
N ASN A 334 -10.41 -19.98 28.68
CA ASN A 334 -11.05 -18.84 29.34
C ASN A 334 -12.03 -18.11 28.40
N ILE A 335 -11.67 -17.96 27.12
CA ILE A 335 -12.55 -17.38 26.10
C ILE A 335 -13.81 -18.25 25.92
N ARG A 336 -13.64 -19.57 25.76
CA ARG A 336 -14.78 -20.50 25.63
C ARG A 336 -15.69 -20.47 26.85
N ASP A 337 -15.12 -20.45 28.06
CA ASP A 337 -15.88 -20.39 29.30
C ASP A 337 -16.65 -19.05 29.42
N ALA A 338 -16.04 -17.93 29.00
CA ALA A 338 -16.68 -16.62 28.95
C ALA A 338 -17.81 -16.56 27.91
N GLU A 339 -17.62 -17.17 26.73
CA GLU A 339 -18.65 -17.28 25.70
C GLU A 339 -19.84 -18.14 26.16
N ALA A 340 -19.58 -19.25 26.87
CA ALA A 340 -20.62 -20.09 27.45
C ALA A 340 -21.44 -19.35 28.52
N LEU A 341 -20.78 -18.59 29.40
CA LEU A 341 -21.46 -17.73 30.38
C LEU A 341 -22.32 -16.66 29.69
N ARG A 342 -21.78 -16.00 28.66
CA ARG A 342 -22.53 -15.01 27.87
C ARG A 342 -23.75 -15.63 27.20
N ALA A 343 -23.63 -16.83 26.63
CA ALA A 343 -24.73 -17.55 26.01
C ALA A 343 -25.82 -17.93 27.04
N SER A 344 -25.42 -18.40 28.23
CA SER A 344 -26.33 -18.71 29.32
C SER A 344 -27.10 -17.47 29.80
N TRP A 345 -26.42 -16.34 29.97
CA TRP A 345 -27.07 -15.07 30.32
C TRP A 345 -28.01 -14.58 29.23
N ALA A 346 -27.61 -14.67 27.96
CA ALA A 346 -28.47 -14.31 26.84
C ALA A 346 -29.75 -15.18 26.80
N ALA A 347 -29.64 -16.48 27.04
CA ALA A 347 -30.79 -17.39 27.13
C ALA A 347 -31.71 -17.04 28.30
N LYS A 348 -31.14 -16.67 29.45
CA LYS A 348 -31.93 -16.25 30.61
C LYS A 348 -32.70 -14.96 30.35
N ILE A 349 -32.03 -13.93 29.81
CA ILE A 349 -32.66 -12.64 29.50
C ILE A 349 -33.74 -12.81 28.43
N THR A 350 -33.50 -13.61 27.40
CA THR A 350 -34.51 -13.88 26.36
C THR A 350 -35.73 -14.59 26.91
N CYS A 351 -35.56 -15.59 27.77
CA CYS A 351 -36.65 -16.23 28.50
C CYS A 351 -37.44 -15.24 29.37
N GLU A 352 -36.75 -14.42 30.17
CA GLU A 352 -37.39 -13.37 31.00
C GLU A 352 -38.16 -12.35 30.15
N MET A 353 -37.63 -11.98 28.99
CA MET A 353 -38.31 -11.10 28.04
C MET A 353 -39.53 -11.77 27.39
N GLU A 354 -39.46 -13.06 27.06
CA GLU A 354 -40.59 -13.82 26.53
C GLU A 354 -41.71 -14.00 27.56
N ASP A 355 -41.35 -14.28 28.82
CA ASP A 355 -42.30 -14.37 29.93
C ASP A 355 -42.93 -13.01 30.27
N ALA A 356 -42.17 -11.91 30.16
CA ALA A 356 -42.73 -10.56 30.29
C ALA A 356 -43.75 -10.27 29.17
N LYS A 357 -43.39 -10.55 27.91
CA LYS A 357 -44.32 -10.40 26.77
C LYS A 357 -45.59 -11.24 26.93
N ARG A 358 -45.46 -12.48 27.44
CA ARG A 358 -46.61 -13.34 27.68
C ARG A 358 -47.56 -12.75 28.73
N ARG A 359 -47.00 -12.24 29.84
CA ARG A 359 -47.79 -11.55 30.87
C ARG A 359 -48.50 -10.31 30.33
N ASP A 360 -47.83 -9.50 29.52
CA ASP A 360 -48.44 -8.32 28.90
C ASP A 360 -49.60 -8.70 27.95
N ILE A 361 -49.47 -9.81 27.21
CA ILE A 361 -50.55 -10.34 26.35
C ILE A 361 -51.72 -10.82 27.21
N GLU A 362 -51.47 -11.63 28.23
CA GLU A 362 -52.51 -12.16 29.13
C GLU A 362 -53.26 -11.03 29.87
N GLU A 363 -52.54 -10.01 30.35
CA GLU A 363 -53.14 -8.82 30.96
C GLU A 363 -54.00 -8.03 29.94
N GLY A 364 -53.50 -7.87 28.71
CA GLY A 364 -54.26 -7.24 27.62
C GLY A 364 -55.55 -7.98 27.26
N GLU A 365 -55.51 -9.32 27.21
CA GLU A 365 -56.69 -10.17 26.96
C GLU A 365 -57.72 -10.07 28.09
N LEU A 366 -57.27 -10.07 29.36
CA LEU A 366 -58.13 -9.88 30.53
C LEU A 366 -58.83 -8.51 30.50
N LEU A 367 -58.07 -7.43 30.27
CA LEU A 367 -58.63 -6.09 30.17
C LEU A 367 -59.63 -5.95 29.01
N SER A 368 -59.36 -6.61 27.88
CA SER A 368 -60.30 -6.69 26.75
C SER A 368 -61.58 -7.42 27.13
N TRP A 369 -61.48 -8.54 27.85
CA TRP A 369 -62.64 -9.29 28.33
C TRP A 369 -63.49 -8.49 29.32
N GLU A 370 -62.86 -7.79 30.27
CA GLU A 370 -63.56 -6.91 31.22
C GLU A 370 -64.21 -5.71 30.53
N ALA A 371 -63.58 -5.14 29.50
CA ALA A 371 -64.17 -4.07 28.70
C ALA A 371 -65.38 -4.55 27.89
N GLU A 372 -65.29 -5.76 27.33
CA GLU A 372 -66.37 -6.41 26.61
C GLU A 372 -67.57 -6.71 27.52
N ASP A 373 -67.31 -7.23 28.72
CA ASP A 373 -68.36 -7.54 29.69
C ASP A 373 -69.08 -6.27 30.19
N ARG A 374 -68.32 -5.20 30.46
CA ARG A 374 -68.89 -3.87 30.75
C ARG A 374 -69.78 -3.37 29.61
N ARG A 375 -69.33 -3.50 28.36
CA ARG A 375 -70.13 -3.07 27.20
C ARG A 375 -71.42 -3.88 27.08
N ARG A 376 -71.39 -5.19 27.32
CA ARG A 376 -72.62 -6.02 27.36
C ARG A 376 -73.55 -5.59 28.48
N ALA A 377 -73.03 -5.32 29.67
CA ALA A 377 -73.83 -4.84 30.80
C ALA A 377 -74.50 -3.48 30.50
N ASP A 378 -73.78 -2.57 29.84
CA ASP A 378 -74.33 -1.28 29.37
C ASP A 378 -75.39 -1.46 28.29
N GLU A 379 -75.20 -2.37 27.32
CA GLU A 379 -76.19 -2.72 26.30
C GLU A 379 -77.46 -3.34 26.91
N ASP A 380 -77.32 -4.25 27.88
CA ASP A 380 -78.43 -4.82 28.64
C ASP A 380 -79.18 -3.75 29.43
N ALA A 381 -78.46 -2.83 30.09
CA ALA A 381 -79.03 -1.72 30.83
C ALA A 381 -79.79 -0.76 29.90
N ARG A 382 -79.22 -0.46 28.72
CA ARG A 382 -79.85 0.35 27.69
C ARG A 382 -81.13 -0.31 27.15
N THR A 383 -81.09 -1.60 26.86
CA THR A 383 -82.25 -2.35 26.38
C THR A 383 -83.38 -2.35 27.42
N LYS A 384 -83.05 -2.53 28.71
CA LYS A 384 -84.01 -2.42 29.81
C LYS A 384 -84.59 -1.01 29.91
N MET A 385 -83.77 0.03 29.75
CA MET A 385 -84.22 1.43 29.76
C MET A 385 -85.15 1.71 28.58
N GLU A 386 -84.80 1.28 27.36
CA GLU A 386 -85.65 1.42 26.17
C GLU A 386 -87.00 0.72 26.36
N ALA A 387 -87.02 -0.49 26.96
CA ALA A 387 -88.27 -1.16 27.31
C ALA A 387 -89.11 -0.40 28.35
N VAL A 388 -88.48 0.21 29.36
CA VAL A 388 -89.17 1.05 30.35
C VAL A 388 -89.73 2.32 29.70
N LEU A 389 -88.95 3.00 28.86
CA LEU A 389 -89.39 4.17 28.12
C LEU A 389 -90.57 3.84 27.19
N GLU A 390 -90.55 2.69 26.53
CA GLU A 390 -91.66 2.22 25.71
C GLU A 390 -92.92 1.94 26.54
N MET A 391 -92.79 1.32 27.72
CA MET A 391 -93.91 1.15 28.64
C MET A 391 -94.46 2.50 29.13
N VAL A 392 -93.60 3.48 29.43
CA VAL A 392 -94.03 4.83 29.80
C VAL A 392 -94.77 5.49 28.64
N ARG A 393 -94.26 5.39 27.41
CA ARG A 393 -94.91 5.91 26.21
C ARG A 393 -96.31 5.32 26.00
N VAL A 394 -96.45 4.00 26.13
CA VAL A 394 -97.76 3.32 26.06
C VAL A 394 -98.71 3.81 27.15
N LYS A 395 -98.22 3.98 28.39
CA LYS A 395 -99.03 4.52 29.50
C LYS A 395 -99.40 5.98 29.31
N GLU A 396 -98.51 6.81 28.77
CA GLU A 396 -98.81 8.19 28.42
C GLU A 396 -99.90 8.26 27.34
N GLU A 397 -99.82 7.41 26.30
CA GLU A 397 -100.88 7.27 25.30
C GLU A 397 -102.22 6.80 25.91
N GLU A 398 -102.20 5.89 26.89
CA GLU A 398 -103.40 5.46 27.64
C GLU A 398 -103.99 6.57 28.51
N VAL A 399 -103.14 7.29 29.25
CA VAL A 399 -103.54 8.45 30.07
C VAL A 399 -104.14 9.54 29.19
N GLU A 400 -103.55 9.81 28.02
CA GLU A 400 -104.08 10.79 27.08
C GLU A 400 -105.43 10.36 26.50
N LYS A 401 -105.59 9.08 26.15
CA LYS A 401 -106.91 8.50 25.78
C LYS A 401 -107.92 8.64 26.92
N LEU A 402 -107.52 8.39 28.16
CA LEU A 402 -108.37 8.54 29.35
C LEU A 402 -108.74 10.01 29.61
N LYS A 403 -107.81 10.96 29.48
CA LYS A 403 -108.10 12.40 29.58
C LYS A 403 -109.12 12.84 28.54
N VAL A 404 -108.97 12.43 27.28
CA VAL A 404 -109.95 12.72 26.22
C VAL A 404 -111.33 12.13 26.55
N LEU A 405 -111.39 10.96 27.21
CA LEU A 405 -112.65 10.37 27.67
C LEU A 405 -113.24 11.12 28.87
N VAL A 406 -112.43 11.57 29.83
CA VAL A 406 -112.84 12.38 30.97
C VAL A 406 -113.34 13.75 30.49
N GLU A 407 -112.63 14.45 29.60
CA GLU A 407 -113.08 15.70 29.00
C GLU A 407 -114.42 15.54 28.25
N LYS A 408 -114.61 14.39 27.57
CA LYS A 408 -115.91 14.03 26.97
C LYS A 408 -117.00 13.74 28.00
N ALA A 409 -116.65 13.25 29.18
CA ALA A 409 -117.60 12.97 30.26
C ALA A 409 -117.96 14.25 31.04
N GLU A 410 -116.98 15.10 31.34
CA GLU A 410 -117.18 16.41 31.97
C GLU A 410 -117.98 17.36 31.08
N SER A 411 -117.70 17.39 29.77
CA SER A 411 -118.53 18.15 28.81
C SER A 411 -119.94 17.61 28.65
N LYS A 412 -120.19 16.34 29.00
CA LYS A 412 -121.54 15.76 29.09
C LYS A 412 -122.23 16.04 30.42
N ALA A 413 -121.50 16.22 31.51
CA ALA A 413 -122.07 16.51 32.82
C ALA A 413 -122.35 18.01 33.04
N ALA A 414 -121.69 18.89 32.28
CA ALA A 414 -121.89 20.34 32.33
C ALA A 414 -123.03 20.87 31.41
N LYS A 415 -123.86 19.98 30.85
CA LYS A 415 -125.08 20.28 30.08
C LYS A 415 -126.22 19.42 30.59
#